data_AF-A0A0F9EXV0-F1
#
_entry.id   AF-A0A0F9EXV0-F1
#
_cell.length_a   1.000
_cell.length_b   1.000
_cell.length_c   1.000
_cell.angle_alpha   90.00
_cell.angle_beta   90.00
_cell.angle_gamma   90.00
#
_symmetry.space_group_name_H-M   'P 1'
#
loop_
_entity.id
_entity.type
_entity.pdbx_description
1 polymer ?
#
loop_
_entity_poly.entity_id
_entity_poly.type
_entity_poly.pdbx_seq_one_letter_code
_entity_poly.pdbx_strand_id
1 'polypeptide(L)'
;KHVPNLLLVLVPRHPERFTQVAELAKKSGLQIERRSSANNVANSTQVLIGDTMGELLLLYGCADIVFVGGSLVNTGGHNMLEPAAWGLPMITGESDFNFLEASRLLQQASALSTVNNSEELSKQFEVLE
;
A
#
# COMPACT_ATOMS: atom_id res chain seq x y z
N LYS A 1 10.24 -14.42 1.01
CA LYS A 1 11.21 -14.50 -0.12
C LYS A 1 11.71 -13.09 -0.51
N HIS A 2 12.76 -12.96 -1.32
CA HIS A 2 13.19 -11.66 -1.89
C HIS A 2 12.63 -11.50 -3.31
N VAL A 3 11.91 -10.41 -3.58
CA VAL A 3 11.36 -10.08 -4.91
C VAL A 3 12.17 -8.91 -5.47
N PRO A 4 13.15 -9.15 -6.37
CA PRO A 4 14.21 -8.18 -6.68
C PRO A 4 13.73 -6.91 -7.40
N ASN A 5 12.58 -6.98 -8.09
CA ASN A 5 12.01 -5.87 -8.85
C ASN A 5 10.79 -5.22 -8.16
N LEU A 6 10.53 -5.58 -6.90
CA LEU A 6 9.40 -5.02 -6.15
C LEU A 6 9.70 -3.58 -5.73
N LEU A 7 8.88 -2.64 -6.20
CA LEU A 7 8.87 -1.25 -5.73
C LEU A 7 7.70 -1.04 -4.77
N LEU A 8 7.99 -0.67 -3.52
CA LEU A 8 6.95 -0.30 -2.57
C LEU A 8 6.56 1.18 -2.74
N VAL A 9 5.35 1.45 -3.24
CA VAL A 9 4.78 2.80 -3.21
C VAL A 9 4.06 2.99 -1.88
N LEU A 10 4.60 3.86 -1.02
CA LEU A 10 4.08 4.08 0.33
C LEU A 10 3.45 5.46 0.44
N VAL A 11 2.13 5.51 0.65
CA VAL A 11 1.32 6.74 0.62
C VAL A 11 0.75 7.01 2.02
N PRO A 12 1.36 7.89 2.83
CA PRO A 12 0.85 8.20 4.15
C PRO A 12 -0.49 8.94 4.07
N ARG A 13 -1.43 8.62 4.96
CA ARG A 13 -2.75 9.26 5.01
C ARG A 13 -2.69 10.77 5.28
N HIS A 14 -1.67 11.22 6.00
CA HIS A 14 -1.58 12.54 6.58
C HIS A 14 -0.27 13.24 6.15
N PRO A 15 -0.33 14.45 5.54
CA PRO A 15 0.86 15.15 5.04
C PRO A 15 1.94 15.41 6.08
N GLU A 16 1.56 15.68 7.33
CA GLU A 16 2.49 15.88 8.44
C GLU A 16 3.39 14.66 8.70
N ARG A 17 2.99 13.47 8.23
CA ARG A 17 3.77 12.24 8.37
C ARG A 17 4.74 11.99 7.22
N PHE A 18 4.69 12.73 6.11
CA PHE A 18 5.49 12.46 4.92
C PHE A 18 6.99 12.40 5.22
N THR A 19 7.53 13.42 5.89
CA THR A 19 8.94 13.46 6.26
C THR A 19 9.30 12.35 7.25
N GLN A 20 8.46 12.13 8.28
CA GLN A 20 8.70 11.11 9.30
C GLN A 20 8.80 9.70 8.68
N VAL A 21 7.92 9.40 7.74
CA VAL A 21 7.85 8.11 7.07
C VAL A 21 9.04 7.91 6.12
N ALA A 22 9.42 8.94 5.36
CA ALA A 22 10.61 8.89 4.53
C ALA A 22 11.88 8.61 5.36
N GLU A 23 12.02 9.28 6.51
CA GLU A 23 13.15 9.06 7.41
C GLU A 23 13.13 7.67 8.07
N LEU A 24 11.95 7.13 8.36
CA LEU A 24 11.83 5.74 8.85
C LEU A 24 12.33 4.74 7.80
N ALA A 25 11.91 4.89 6.55
CA ALA A 25 12.33 4.00 5.46
C ALA A 25 13.85 4.07 5.22
N LYS A 26 14.46 5.27 5.24
CA LYS A 26 15.92 5.43 5.18
C LYS A 26 16.63 4.76 6.34
N LYS A 27 16.13 4.92 7.58
CA LYS A 27 16.71 4.29 8.78
C LYS A 27 16.64 2.77 8.73
N SER A 28 15.68 2.20 8.01
CA SER A 28 15.60 0.78 7.72
C SER A 28 16.59 0.30 6.64
N GLY A 29 17.45 1.19 6.12
CA GLY A 29 18.47 0.87 5.12
C GLY A 29 17.93 0.76 3.69
N LEU A 30 16.69 1.21 3.43
CA LEU A 30 16.07 1.12 2.12
C LEU A 30 16.48 2.30 1.23
N GLN A 31 16.66 2.03 -0.06
CA GLN A 31 16.82 3.07 -1.07
C GLN A 31 15.47 3.70 -1.39
N ILE A 32 15.33 5.00 -1.15
CA ILE A 32 14.05 5.69 -1.29
C ILE A 32 14.11 6.88 -2.23
N GLU A 33 12.98 7.13 -2.89
CA GLU A 33 12.70 8.39 -3.58
C GLU A 33 11.39 8.99 -3.06
N ARG A 34 11.19 10.29 -3.29
CA ARG A 34 9.96 11.00 -2.93
C ARG A 34 9.24 11.41 -4.20
N ARG A 35 7.92 11.27 -4.26
CA ARG A 35 7.13 11.72 -5.41
C ARG A 35 7.29 13.22 -5.67
N SER A 36 7.43 14.00 -4.60
CA SER A 36 7.60 15.46 -4.64
C SER A 36 8.97 15.94 -5.14
N SER A 37 10.02 15.11 -5.18
CA SER A 37 11.39 15.56 -5.49
C SER A 37 11.69 15.73 -6.98
N ALA A 38 10.72 15.52 -7.88
CA ALA A 38 10.84 15.61 -9.34
C ALA A 38 11.95 14.73 -9.97
N ASN A 39 12.54 13.82 -9.20
CA ASN A 39 13.49 12.83 -9.70
C ASN A 39 12.76 11.66 -10.34
N ASN A 40 13.38 11.07 -11.36
CA ASN A 40 12.93 9.78 -11.86
C ASN A 40 13.19 8.69 -10.80
N VAL A 41 12.27 7.74 -10.69
CA VAL A 41 12.47 6.53 -9.87
C VAL A 41 13.60 5.72 -10.49
N ALA A 42 14.69 5.53 -9.76
CA ALA A 42 15.82 4.75 -10.22
C ALA A 42 15.49 3.26 -10.15
N ASN A 43 16.16 2.43 -10.97
CA ASN A 43 15.98 0.97 -10.91
C ASN A 43 16.38 0.36 -9.55
N SER A 44 17.20 1.07 -8.77
CA SER A 44 17.62 0.65 -7.44
C SER A 44 16.68 1.13 -6.33
N THR A 45 15.69 1.98 -6.65
CA THR A 45 14.71 2.47 -5.67
C THR A 45 13.85 1.31 -5.18
N GLN A 46 13.78 1.14 -3.86
CA GLN A 46 12.99 0.10 -3.21
C GLN A 46 11.68 0.65 -2.65
N VAL A 47 11.66 1.93 -2.26
CA VAL A 47 10.45 2.60 -1.76
C VAL A 47 10.27 3.96 -2.42
N LEU A 48 9.11 4.19 -3.01
CA LEU A 48 8.66 5.51 -3.43
C LEU A 48 7.68 6.07 -2.40
N ILE A 49 8.03 7.19 -1.77
CA ILE A 49 7.12 7.87 -0.85
C ILE A 49 6.16 8.75 -1.66
N GLY A 50 4.88 8.39 -1.66
CA GLY A 50 3.80 9.20 -2.24
C GLY A 50 3.45 10.37 -1.32
N ASP A 51 4.26 11.42 -1.35
CA ASP A 51 4.16 12.60 -0.48
C ASP A 51 3.53 13.81 -1.19
N THR A 52 2.55 13.54 -2.05
CA THR A 52 1.79 14.52 -2.81
C THR A 52 0.29 14.28 -2.60
N MET A 53 -0.49 15.36 -2.68
CA MET A 53 -1.94 15.30 -2.45
C MET A 53 -2.69 15.08 -3.76
N GLY A 54 -3.74 14.26 -3.71
CA GLY A 54 -4.64 14.03 -4.84
C GLY A 54 -4.12 13.05 -5.90
N GLU A 55 -2.93 12.47 -5.72
CA GLU A 55 -2.34 11.51 -6.69
C GLU A 55 -2.64 10.03 -6.36
N LEU A 56 -3.38 9.71 -5.29
CA LEU A 56 -3.59 8.32 -4.86
C LEU A 56 -4.19 7.43 -5.97
N LEU A 57 -5.19 7.93 -6.71
CA LEU A 57 -5.80 7.20 -7.83
C LEU A 57 -4.79 6.93 -8.97
N LEU A 58 -3.88 7.86 -9.24
CA LEU A 58 -2.82 7.66 -10.22
C LEU A 58 -1.86 6.56 -9.76
N LEU A 59 -1.47 6.59 -8.48
CA LEU A 59 -0.58 5.58 -7.89
C LEU A 59 -1.21 4.19 -7.90
N TYR A 60 -2.52 4.09 -7.66
CA TYR A 60 -3.25 2.83 -7.84
C TYR A 60 -3.17 2.33 -9.28
N GLY A 61 -3.34 3.19 -10.28
CA GLY A 61 -3.23 2.79 -11.69
C GLY A 61 -1.86 2.25 -12.12
N CYS A 62 -0.82 2.39 -11.28
CA CYS A 62 0.51 1.85 -11.52
C CYS A 62 0.86 0.62 -10.66
N ALA A 63 -0.05 0.17 -9.79
CA ALA A 63 0.21 -0.93 -8.86
C ALA A 63 -0.23 -2.28 -9.44
N ASP A 64 0.47 -3.35 -9.07
CA ASP A 64 0.04 -4.73 -9.37
C ASP A 64 -0.86 -5.31 -8.27
N ILE A 65 -0.70 -4.82 -7.05
CA ILE A 65 -1.42 -5.24 -5.84
C ILE A 65 -1.39 -4.12 -4.81
N VAL A 66 -2.39 -4.08 -3.93
CA VAL A 66 -2.51 -3.02 -2.92
C VAL A 66 -2.77 -3.55 -1.53
N PHE A 67 -2.13 -2.93 -0.54
CA PHE A 67 -2.51 -3.05 0.86
C PHE A 67 -3.22 -1.77 1.32
N VAL A 68 -4.48 -1.89 1.76
CA VAL A 68 -5.26 -0.76 2.26
C VAL A 68 -5.01 -0.62 3.76
N GLY A 69 -4.29 0.45 4.13
CA GLY A 69 -3.89 0.74 5.51
C GLY A 69 -5.04 1.16 6.44
N GLY A 70 -4.68 1.50 7.69
CA GLY A 70 -5.67 1.79 8.74
C GLY A 70 -6.41 0.55 9.26
N SER A 71 -5.90 -0.63 8.91
CA SER A 71 -6.58 -1.92 9.08
C SER A 71 -5.79 -2.93 9.91
N LEU A 72 -4.47 -2.80 10.01
CA LEU A 72 -3.60 -3.55 10.95
C LEU A 72 -3.59 -2.97 12.37
N VAL A 73 -4.26 -1.85 12.57
CA VAL A 73 -4.51 -1.22 13.86
C VAL A 73 -6.01 -0.97 13.97
N ASN A 74 -6.54 -0.87 15.19
CA ASN A 74 -7.98 -0.79 15.42
C ASN A 74 -8.58 0.60 15.07
N THR A 75 -8.49 1.00 13.80
CA THR A 75 -8.96 2.29 13.27
C THR A 75 -10.09 2.16 12.24
N GLY A 76 -10.45 0.93 11.85
CA GLY A 76 -11.62 0.63 11.02
C GLY A 76 -11.41 0.73 9.51
N GLY A 77 -10.16 0.80 9.06
CA GLY A 77 -9.79 0.68 7.65
C GLY A 77 -10.00 1.97 6.86
N HIS A 78 -9.69 1.87 5.57
CA HIS A 78 -9.81 2.96 4.60
C HIS A 78 -10.56 2.50 3.34
N ASN A 79 -10.80 3.45 2.44
CA ASN A 79 -11.60 3.23 1.24
C ASN A 79 -11.00 2.15 0.33
N MET A 80 -11.72 1.03 0.19
CA MET A 80 -11.37 -0.07 -0.71
C MET A 80 -11.97 0.09 -2.12
N LEU A 81 -12.90 1.03 -2.32
CA LEU A 81 -13.59 1.19 -3.60
C LEU A 81 -12.69 1.81 -4.68
N GLU A 82 -11.76 2.68 -4.29
CA GLU A 82 -10.78 3.29 -5.20
C GLU A 82 -9.87 2.25 -5.85
N PRO A 83 -9.14 1.38 -5.11
CA PRO A 83 -8.37 0.31 -5.72
C PRO A 83 -9.24 -0.74 -6.42
N ALA A 84 -10.45 -1.03 -5.91
CA ALA A 84 -11.39 -1.92 -6.57
C ALA A 84 -11.80 -1.44 -7.98
N ALA A 85 -11.99 -0.12 -8.15
CA ALA A 85 -12.33 0.47 -9.45
C ALA A 85 -11.21 0.28 -10.49
N TRP A 86 -9.96 0.11 -10.06
CA TRP A 86 -8.83 -0.24 -10.91
C TRP A 86 -8.69 -1.75 -11.17
N GLY A 87 -9.53 -2.58 -10.57
CA GLY A 87 -9.44 -4.04 -10.67
C GLY A 87 -8.22 -4.62 -9.94
N LEU A 88 -7.66 -3.88 -8.99
CA LEU A 88 -6.49 -4.34 -8.25
C LEU A 88 -6.84 -5.45 -7.25
N PRO A 89 -6.02 -6.50 -7.16
CA PRO A 89 -6.02 -7.37 -6.00
C PRO A 89 -5.70 -6.55 -4.74
N MET A 90 -6.50 -6.73 -3.70
CA MET A 90 -6.38 -5.96 -2.46
C MET A 90 -6.12 -6.86 -1.26
N ILE A 91 -5.39 -6.30 -0.31
CA ILE A 91 -5.13 -6.87 1.00
C ILE A 91 -5.53 -5.84 2.05
N THR A 92 -6.18 -6.27 3.12
CA THR A 92 -6.50 -5.44 4.29
C THR A 92 -6.14 -6.16 5.59
N GLY A 93 -5.97 -5.41 6.67
CA GLY A 93 -5.99 -5.97 8.02
C GLY A 93 -7.41 -6.24 8.53
N GLU A 94 -7.53 -6.93 9.66
CA GLU A 94 -8.83 -7.31 10.27
C GLU A 94 -9.71 -6.11 10.69
N SER A 95 -9.12 -4.94 10.93
CA SER A 95 -9.87 -3.76 11.35
C SER A 95 -10.40 -2.98 10.15
N ASP A 96 -11.47 -3.47 9.52
CA ASP A 96 -12.13 -2.83 8.38
C ASP A 96 -13.58 -2.40 8.68
N PHE A 97 -13.92 -2.25 9.96
CA PHE A 97 -15.30 -2.09 10.41
C PHE A 97 -16.04 -0.87 9.82
N ASN A 98 -15.34 0.16 9.33
CA ASN A 98 -15.98 1.30 8.64
C ASN A 98 -16.39 0.96 7.19
N PHE A 99 -15.90 -0.16 6.64
CA PHE A 99 -16.07 -0.59 5.25
C PHE A 99 -16.55 -2.05 5.14
N LEU A 100 -17.19 -2.60 6.18
CA LEU A 100 -17.61 -4.01 6.26
C LEU A 100 -18.35 -4.51 5.02
N GLU A 101 -19.33 -3.74 4.53
CA GLU A 101 -20.13 -4.19 3.40
C GLU A 101 -19.32 -4.24 2.10
N ALA A 102 -18.45 -3.25 1.89
CA ALA A 102 -17.53 -3.25 0.75
C ALA A 102 -16.54 -4.43 0.86
N SER A 103 -15.95 -4.63 2.04
CA SER A 103 -15.04 -5.74 2.32
C SER A 103 -15.70 -7.09 2.05
N ARG A 104 -16.92 -7.30 2.57
CA ARG A 104 -17.72 -8.51 2.37
C ARG A 104 -17.96 -8.80 0.89
N LEU A 105 -18.35 -7.79 0.11
CA LEU A 105 -18.60 -7.94 -1.33
C LEU A 105 -17.29 -8.25 -2.09
N LEU A 106 -16.19 -7.60 -1.74
CA LEU A 106 -14.89 -7.81 -2.37
C LEU A 106 -14.30 -9.18 -2.04
N GLN A 107 -14.46 -9.66 -0.80
CA GLN A 107 -14.08 -11.01 -0.40
C GLN A 107 -14.89 -12.06 -1.17
N GLN A 108 -16.21 -11.85 -1.32
CA GLN A 108 -17.06 -12.73 -2.14
C GLN A 108 -16.63 -12.78 -3.60
N ALA A 109 -16.13 -11.67 -4.13
CA ALA A 109 -15.57 -11.57 -5.47
C ALA A 109 -14.12 -12.09 -5.56
N SER A 110 -13.52 -12.60 -4.48
CA SER A 110 -12.10 -13.00 -4.39
C SER A 110 -11.12 -11.87 -4.76
N ALA A 111 -11.55 -10.62 -4.59
CA ALA A 111 -10.76 -9.42 -4.89
C ALA A 111 -10.04 -8.86 -3.64
N LEU A 112 -10.41 -9.32 -2.44
CA LEU A 112 -9.85 -8.86 -1.17
C LEU A 112 -9.44 -10.05 -0.29
N SER A 113 -8.20 -10.01 0.21
CA SER A 113 -7.72 -10.90 1.26
C SER A 113 -7.50 -10.13 2.58
N THR A 114 -7.64 -10.84 3.70
CA THR A 114 -7.42 -10.29 5.05
C THR A 114 -6.20 -10.91 5.68
N VAL A 115 -5.38 -10.11 6.35
CA VAL A 115 -4.15 -10.53 7.05
C VAL A 115 -4.09 -9.94 8.45
N ASN A 116 -3.43 -10.64 9.36
CA ASN A 116 -3.46 -10.29 10.79
C ASN A 116 -2.16 -9.61 11.25
N ASN A 117 -1.09 -9.76 10.48
CA ASN A 117 0.24 -9.30 10.84
C ASN A 117 1.13 -9.08 9.61
N SER A 118 2.33 -8.54 9.84
CA SER A 118 3.32 -8.28 8.79
C SER A 118 3.85 -9.55 8.12
N GLU A 119 3.86 -10.70 8.82
CA GLU A 119 4.34 -11.96 8.26
C GLU A 119 3.35 -12.50 7.21
N GLU A 120 2.06 -12.53 7.53
CA GLU A 120 1.00 -12.90 6.60
C GLU A 120 0.93 -11.93 5.42
N LEU A 121 1.06 -10.63 5.68
CA LEU A 121 1.14 -9.62 4.63
C LEU A 121 2.30 -9.92 3.67
N SER A 122 3.48 -10.21 4.20
CA SER A 122 4.66 -10.52 3.37
C SER A 122 4.44 -11.76 2.49
N LYS A 123 3.70 -12.77 2.97
CA LYS A 123 3.41 -13.99 2.20
C LYS A 123 2.53 -13.71 0.98
N GLN A 124 1.65 -12.70 1.04
CA GLN A 124 0.78 -12.34 -0.08
C GLN A 124 1.54 -11.86 -1.31
N PHE A 125 2.75 -11.31 -1.15
CA PHE A 125 3.56 -10.79 -2.26
C PHE A 125 4.49 -11.85 -2.87
N GLU A 126 4.55 -13.07 -2.31
CA GLU A 126 5.39 -14.13 -2.86
C GLU A 126 4.90 -14.68 -4.21
N VAL A 127 3.67 -14.34 -4.60
CA VAL A 127 3.05 -14.73 -5.88
C VAL A 127 3.38 -13.80 -7.05
N LEU A 128 4.06 -12.67 -6.80
CA LEU A 128 4.43 -11.68 -7.83
C LEU A 128 5.72 -12.06 -8.59
N GLU A 129 6.03 -13.36 -8.70
CA GLU A 129 7.16 -13.88 -9.50
C GLU A 129 6.81 -13.99 -10.99
#